data_AF-A0A1Y3N7E5-F1
#
_entry.id   AF-A0A1Y3N7E5-F1
#
_cell.length_a   1.000
_cell.length_b   1.000
_cell.length_c   1.000
_cell.angle_alpha   90.00
_cell.angle_beta   90.00
_cell.angle_gamma   90.00
#
_symmetry.space_group_name_H-M   'P 1'
#
loop_
_entity.id
_entity.type
_entity.pdbx_description
1 polymer ?
#
loop_
_entity_poly.entity_id
_entity_poly.type
_entity_poly.pdbx_seq_one_letter_code
_entity_poly.pdbx_strand_id
1 'polypeptide(L)'
;MMEEVEEQETPNTLEKEEVLQLIISQLQFYDLENAAQVIAESTNITPAYSASSRLAELLYLGTKAETVNEDIHPSAADEEDGEEEEEDRCLNIEPDTKYSMLLNLNN
;
A
#
# COMPACT_ATOMS: atom_id res chain seq x y z
N MET A 1 5.67 -26.88 -39.04
CA MET A 1 5.80 -25.44 -38.78
C MET A 1 5.15 -25.23 -37.44
N MET A 2 5.94 -25.01 -36.39
CA MET A 2 5.42 -24.65 -35.08
C MET A 2 5.13 -23.15 -35.15
N GLU A 3 3.88 -22.76 -34.93
CA GLU A 3 3.50 -21.36 -34.79
C GLU A 3 4.04 -20.88 -33.44
N GLU A 4 5.03 -19.99 -33.47
CA GLU A 4 5.47 -19.25 -32.30
C GLU A 4 4.34 -18.31 -31.91
N VAL A 5 3.68 -18.62 -30.79
CA VAL A 5 2.71 -17.72 -30.17
C VAL A 5 3.53 -16.64 -29.48
N GLU A 6 3.66 -15.47 -30.11
CA GLU A 6 4.16 -14.26 -29.44
C GLU A 6 3.20 -13.93 -28.30
N GLU A 7 3.54 -14.32 -27.07
CA GLU A 7 2.89 -13.81 -25.87
C GLU A 7 3.14 -12.29 -25.84
N GLN A 8 2.10 -11.51 -26.18
CA GLN A 8 2.13 -10.07 -25.98
C GLN A 8 2.30 -9.79 -24.49
N GLU A 9 3.52 -9.46 -24.07
CA GLU A 9 3.83 -8.92 -22.75
C GLU A 9 3.12 -7.58 -22.59
N THR A 10 1.89 -7.61 -22.08
CA THR A 10 1.26 -6.40 -21.55
C THR A 10 2.06 -5.95 -20.34
N PRO A 11 2.48 -4.68 -20.25
CA PRO A 11 3.19 -4.21 -19.08
C PRO A 11 2.31 -4.42 -17.84
N ASN A 12 2.81 -5.18 -16.87
CA ASN A 12 2.15 -5.49 -15.59
C ASN A 12 2.14 -4.27 -14.63
N THR A 13 2.04 -3.07 -15.17
CA THR A 13 2.11 -1.81 -14.43
C THR A 13 0.76 -1.12 -14.49
N LEU A 14 0.23 -0.74 -13.32
CA LEU A 14 -0.96 0.09 -13.23
C LEU A 14 -0.63 1.54 -13.55
N GLU A 15 -1.53 2.20 -14.26
CA GLU A 15 -1.42 3.64 -14.48
C GLU A 15 -1.63 4.40 -13.17
N LYS A 16 -1.03 5.57 -13.05
CA LYS A 16 -1.12 6.40 -11.84
C LYS A 16 -2.57 6.65 -11.41
N GLU A 17 -3.47 6.89 -12.37
CA GLU A 17 -4.89 7.13 -12.10
C GLU A 17 -5.58 5.90 -11.49
N GLU A 18 -5.22 4.69 -11.93
CA GLU A 18 -5.74 3.44 -11.39
C GLU A 18 -5.25 3.21 -9.96
N VAL A 19 -3.97 3.51 -9.70
CA VAL A 19 -3.40 3.45 -8.35
C VAL A 19 -4.10 4.44 -7.41
N LEU A 20 -4.36 5.66 -7.87
CA LEU A 20 -5.06 6.67 -7.08
C LEU A 20 -6.50 6.25 -6.77
N GLN A 21 -7.22 5.65 -7.72
CA GLN A 21 -8.54 5.08 -7.46
C GLN A 21 -8.48 3.96 -6.40
N LEU A 22 -7.49 3.07 -6.50
CA LEU A 22 -7.27 2.02 -5.50
C LEU A 22 -7.00 2.58 -4.10
N ILE A 23 -6.20 3.65 -4.00
CA ILE A 23 -5.93 4.33 -2.72
C ILE A 23 -7.22 4.93 -2.15
N ILE A 24 -8.00 5.65 -2.95
CA ILE A 24 -9.26 6.27 -2.52
C ILE A 24 -10.25 5.19 -2.04
N SER A 25 -10.43 4.12 -2.81
CA SER A 25 -11.32 3.01 -2.43
C SER A 25 -10.88 2.28 -1.16
N GLN A 26 -9.57 2.18 -0.92
CA GLN A 26 -9.01 1.58 0.30
C GLN A 26 -9.25 2.45 1.54
N LEU A 27 -9.17 3.77 1.40
CA LEU A 27 -9.47 4.71 2.49
C LEU A 27 -10.96 4.67 2.86
N GLN A 28 -11.85 4.63 1.87
CA GLN A 28 -13.28 4.44 2.09
C GLN A 28 -13.58 3.12 2.81
N PHE A 29 -12.85 2.03 2.47
CA PHE A 29 -13.00 0.74 3.15
C PHE A 29 -12.66 0.77 4.64
N TYR A 30 -11.78 1.68 5.06
CA TYR A 30 -11.40 1.87 6.47
C TYR A 30 -12.18 3.02 7.14
N ASP A 31 -13.30 3.46 6.56
CA ASP A 31 -14.13 4.57 7.06
C ASP A 31 -13.36 5.92 7.16
N LEU A 32 -12.30 6.10 6.35
CA LEU A 32 -11.48 7.32 6.32
C LEU A 32 -11.98 8.31 5.25
N GLU A 33 -13.27 8.62 5.27
CA GLU A 33 -13.96 9.39 4.22
C GLU A 33 -13.35 10.78 3.98
N ASN A 34 -12.97 11.50 5.04
CA ASN A 34 -12.34 12.81 4.90
C ASN A 34 -11.02 12.74 4.12
N ALA A 35 -10.20 11.70 4.38
CA ALA A 35 -8.94 11.53 3.67
C ALA A 35 -9.17 11.12 2.21
N ALA A 36 -10.12 10.21 1.97
CA ALA A 36 -10.51 9.81 0.62
C ALA A 36 -10.97 11.01 -0.21
N GLN A 37 -11.79 11.88 0.37
CA GLN A 37 -12.29 13.09 -0.29
C GLN A 37 -11.17 14.10 -0.61
N VAL A 38 -10.27 14.38 0.33
CA VAL A 38 -9.15 15.30 0.12
C VAL A 38 -8.22 14.83 -1.00
N ILE A 39 -7.95 13.52 -1.07
CA ILE A 39 -7.13 12.94 -2.14
C ILE A 39 -7.86 13.03 -3.47
N ALA A 40 -9.14 12.67 -3.52
CA ALA A 40 -9.94 12.78 -4.75
C ALA A 40 -9.95 14.20 -5.33
N GLU A 41 -10.19 15.21 -4.48
CA GLU A 41 -10.20 16.62 -4.87
C GLU A 41 -8.81 17.10 -5.34
N SER A 42 -7.76 16.79 -4.57
CA SER A 42 -6.40 17.23 -4.88
C SER A 42 -5.81 16.56 -6.13
N THR A 43 -6.29 15.36 -6.48
CA THR A 43 -5.83 14.59 -7.64
C THR A 43 -6.78 14.64 -8.82
N ASN A 44 -7.92 15.34 -8.69
CA ASN A 44 -8.99 15.40 -9.69
C ASN A 44 -9.49 14.01 -10.13
N ILE A 45 -9.49 13.04 -9.21
CA ILE A 45 -10.03 11.70 -9.42
C ILE A 45 -11.46 11.67 -8.89
N THR A 46 -12.39 11.11 -9.67
CA THR A 46 -13.75 10.89 -9.18
C THR A 46 -13.75 9.66 -8.27
N PRO A 47 -14.17 9.76 -6.99
CA PRO A 47 -14.24 8.61 -6.10
C PRO A 47 -15.17 7.55 -6.68
N ALA A 48 -14.75 6.29 -6.62
CA ALA A 48 -15.67 5.19 -6.84
C ALA A 48 -16.67 5.13 -5.67
N TYR A 49 -17.92 4.75 -5.94
CA TYR A 49 -18.94 4.59 -4.90
C TYR A 49 -18.78 3.30 -4.08
N SER A 50 -17.85 2.42 -4.46
CA SER A 50 -17.60 1.14 -3.80
C SER A 50 -16.26 1.15 -3.08
N ALA A 51 -16.30 1.17 -1.76
CA ALA A 51 -15.16 0.87 -0.91
C ALA A 51 -14.58 -0.53 -1.22
N SER A 52 -13.25 -0.67 -1.19
CA SER A 52 -12.58 -1.94 -1.53
C SER A 52 -11.23 -2.13 -0.85
N SER A 53 -10.94 -3.36 -0.40
CA SER A 53 -9.63 -3.81 0.13
C SER A 53 -8.64 -4.26 -0.95
N ARG A 54 -8.98 -4.12 -2.23
CA ARG A 54 -8.20 -4.69 -3.35
C ARG A 54 -6.75 -4.21 -3.37
N LEU A 55 -6.48 -2.97 -2.95
CA LEU A 55 -5.11 -2.45 -2.88
C LEU A 55 -4.26 -3.27 -1.90
N ALA A 56 -4.77 -3.56 -0.70
CA ALA A 56 -4.07 -4.39 0.27
C ALA A 56 -3.81 -5.82 -0.25
N GLU A 57 -4.76 -6.40 -0.98
CA GLU A 57 -4.60 -7.71 -1.62
C GLU A 57 -3.50 -7.71 -2.67
N LEU A 58 -3.45 -6.68 -3.53
CA LEU A 58 -2.40 -6.54 -4.55
C LEU A 58 -1.02 -6.37 -3.93
N LEU A 59 -0.90 -5.56 -2.87
CA LEU A 59 0.37 -5.38 -2.14
C LEU A 59 0.81 -6.68 -1.46
N TYR A 60 -0.13 -7.43 -0.88
CA TYR A 60 0.18 -8.73 -0.28
C TYR A 60 0.65 -9.75 -1.32
N LEU A 61 0.02 -9.79 -2.50
CA LEU A 61 0.43 -10.66 -3.58
C LEU A 61 1.79 -10.25 -4.16
N GLY A 62 2.03 -8.94 -4.32
CA GLY A 62 3.32 -8.40 -4.78
C GLY A 62 4.45 -8.77 -3.84
N THR A 63 4.30 -8.50 -2.53
CA THR A 63 5.30 -8.86 -1.51
C THR A 63 5.54 -10.38 -1.41
N LYS A 64 4.51 -11.21 -1.63
CA LYS A 64 4.69 -12.66 -1.73
C LYS A 64 5.40 -13.08 -3.01
N ALA A 65 5.13 -12.43 -4.13
CA ALA A 65 5.78 -12.72 -5.41
C ALA A 65 7.27 -12.32 -5.38
N GLU A 66 7.64 -11.25 -4.68
CA GLU A 66 9.03 -10.84 -4.45
C GLU A 66 9.85 -11.88 -3.70
N THR A 67 9.24 -12.70 -2.83
CA THR A 67 9.96 -13.85 -2.22
C THR A 67 10.37 -14.93 -3.24
N VAL A 68 9.94 -14.80 -4.49
CA VAL A 68 10.27 -15.69 -5.62
C VAL A 68 11.06 -14.97 -6.72
N ASN A 69 11.03 -13.63 -6.79
CA ASN A 69 11.71 -12.82 -7.81
C ASN A 69 12.44 -11.64 -7.15
N GLU A 70 13.77 -11.69 -7.12
CA GLU A 70 14.65 -10.75 -6.40
C GLU A 70 14.80 -9.37 -7.10
N ASP A 71 14.14 -9.13 -8.23
CA ASP A 71 14.49 -8.01 -9.13
C ASP A 71 13.56 -6.77 -9.09
N ILE A 72 12.54 -6.75 -8.23
CA ILE A 72 11.67 -5.56 -8.06
C ILE A 72 12.06 -4.85 -6.77
N HIS A 73 12.98 -3.90 -6.88
CA HIS A 73 13.25 -2.96 -5.80
C HIS A 73 12.37 -1.71 -5.96
N PRO A 74 11.67 -1.25 -4.90
CA PRO A 74 11.08 0.08 -4.92
C PRO A 74 12.18 1.09 -5.22
N SER A 75 11.97 1.93 -6.25
CA SER A 75 12.93 2.97 -6.64
C SER A 75 13.29 3.80 -5.41
N ALA A 76 14.50 3.61 -4.88
CA ALA A 76 15.05 4.45 -3.84
C ALA A 76 15.05 5.88 -4.39
N ALA A 77 14.23 6.74 -3.78
CA ALA A 77 14.28 8.16 -4.08
C ALA A 77 15.62 8.69 -3.58
N ASP A 78 16.48 9.07 -4.52
CA ASP A 78 17.73 9.82 -4.38
C ASP A 78 18.53 9.56 -3.08
N GLU A 79 19.40 8.56 -3.13
CA GLU A 79 20.53 8.42 -2.21
C GLU A 79 21.52 9.57 -2.44
N GLU A 80 21.29 10.71 -1.80
CA GLU A 80 22.32 11.73 -1.60
C GLU A 80 22.88 11.60 -0.16
N ASP A 81 23.98 10.86 -0.09
CA ASP A 81 25.14 10.99 0.80
C ASP A 81 24.93 11.03 2.32
N GLY A 82 25.51 10.03 3.01
CA GLY A 82 25.69 10.05 4.46
C GLY A 82 25.83 8.67 5.07
N GLU A 83 26.98 8.03 4.84
CA GLU A 83 27.42 6.86 5.61
C GLU A 83 27.36 7.16 7.12
N GLU A 84 26.59 6.38 7.88
CA GLU A 84 26.96 6.01 9.25
C GLU A 84 26.20 4.75 9.68
N GLU A 85 27.00 3.78 10.12
CA GLU A 85 26.65 2.40 10.43
C GLU A 85 25.85 2.25 11.73
N GLU A 86 25.19 1.07 11.83
CA GLU A 86 24.80 0.35 13.05
C GLU A 86 23.54 0.78 13.82
N GLU A 87 22.53 -0.09 13.80
CA GLU A 87 22.19 -0.99 14.93
C GLU A 87 20.79 -1.57 14.72
N ASP A 88 20.69 -2.90 14.77
CA ASP A 88 19.44 -3.65 14.91
C ASP A 88 18.60 -3.11 16.08
N ARG A 89 17.69 -2.18 15.80
CA ARG A 89 16.64 -1.80 16.74
C ARG A 89 15.37 -2.51 16.33
N CYS A 90 15.21 -3.73 16.83
CA CYS A 90 13.86 -4.25 17.06
C CYS A 90 13.10 -3.19 17.87
N LEU A 91 12.18 -2.47 17.23
CA LEU A 91 11.24 -1.59 17.91
C LEU A 91 10.36 -2.49 18.78
N ASN A 92 10.74 -2.63 20.05
CA ASN A 92 9.84 -3.07 21.10
C ASN A 92 8.77 -2.00 21.25
N ILE A 93 7.76 -2.04 20.37
CA ILE A 93 6.54 -1.26 20.53
C ILE A 93 5.82 -1.90 21.71
N GLU A 94 6.08 -1.41 22.92
CA GLU A 94 5.17 -1.66 24.04
C GLU A 94 3.78 -1.17 23.62
N PRO A 95 2.72 -2.00 23.77
CA PRO A 95 1.37 -1.53 23.48
C PRO A 95 1.06 -0.37 24.41
N ASP A 96 0.83 0.81 23.84
CA ASP A 96 0.44 2.03 24.55
C ASP A 96 -0.82 1.75 25.39
N THR A 97 -0.65 1.55 26.69
CA THR A 97 -1.73 1.15 27.62
C THR A 97 -2.70 2.29 27.95
N LYS A 98 -2.59 3.44 27.27
CA LYS A 98 -3.41 4.63 27.55
C LYS A 98 -4.92 4.46 27.36
N TYR A 99 -5.39 3.40 26.71
CA TYR A 99 -6.82 3.11 26.57
C TYR A 99 -7.32 1.91 27.38
N SER A 100 -6.47 1.27 28.20
CA SER A 100 -6.86 0.07 28.97
C SER A 100 -7.63 0.36 30.27
N MET A 101 -7.69 1.62 30.74
CA MET A 101 -8.33 1.96 32.03
C MET A 101 -9.80 2.38 31.95
N LEU A 102 -10.47 2.27 30.80
CA LEU A 102 -11.88 2.69 30.67
C LEU A 102 -12.91 1.55 30.72
N LEU A 103 -12.50 0.31 31.02
CA LEU A 103 -13.42 -0.83 30.96
C LEU A 103 -13.81 -1.47 32.30
N ASN A 104 -13.45 -0.91 33.46
CA ASN A 104 -13.86 -1.48 34.76
C ASN A 104 -14.43 -0.45 35.74
N LEU A 105 -15.46 0.29 35.33
CA LEU A 105 -16.44 0.89 36.25
C LEU A 105 -17.86 0.58 35.77
N ASN A 106 -18.31 -0.65 36.02
CA ASN A 106 -19.68 -0.99 36.42
C ASN A 106 -19.80 -2.52 36.53
N ASN A 107 -19.52 -3.03 37.72
CA ASN A 107 -20.27 -4.11 38.38
C ASN A 107 -19.78 -4.26 39.82
#